data_AF-A0A2I0HNW6-F1
#
_entry.id   AF-A0A2I0HNW6-F1
#
_cell.length_a   1.000
_cell.length_b   1.000
_cell.length_c   1.000
_cell.angle_alpha   90.00
_cell.angle_beta   90.00
_cell.angle_gamma   90.00
#
_symmetry.space_group_name_H-M   'P 1'
#
loop_
_entity.id
_entity.type
_entity.pdbx_description
1 polymer ?
#
loop_
_entity_poly.entity_id
_entity_poly.type
_entity_poly.pdbx_seq_one_letter_code
_entity_poly.pdbx_strand_id
1 'polypeptide(L)'
;MIHGLRIKNGKATYVSRFVKTSKLKQEEFFGSSKFAKIGDLKGLFGLLMVGVQILRAKLKVLDVSYGTGTGNTALVYHHGKLLSLHEFDKPYVIKVLEDGDLQTLGMMDYDKRLLHPFTAHPKVDPVTGEMFTFGYSQMPPYVTYRVISKDGFMHDPVPITIPESVMMHDFAITESYAIFMDLPFYFRPTAMVKGNKLPLVFDATKKARFGVLPRYAKTELQIRWFELPNCFIFHNANAWEEEDEVVLVTCRVENPDLEMLNGAVKETAESFRTELHEMRFNMNTGLASQRKLSESTVDFPRINEAYTGRKQRYVYGALIESMAKVAGIVKFDLQAEPVEGKEKIELGGNVKGIFRLGAGRFGSEAVFVPREPGIAIEEDDGYLILFVHDEKTGKSSVNVIDAKTMSADPVAVVDLPRRVPYGFHALFVTEEQLRLQAHV
;
A
#
# COMPACT_ATOMS: atom_id res chain seq x y z
N MET A 1 -10.87 2.31 9.83
CA MET A 1 -10.69 2.84 11.20
C MET A 1 -9.21 3.08 11.38
N ILE A 2 -8.83 4.21 11.95
CA ILE A 2 -7.43 4.56 12.22
C ILE A 2 -7.13 4.22 13.67
N HIS A 3 -6.00 3.54 13.89
CA HIS A 3 -5.40 3.32 15.20
C HIS A 3 -4.13 4.17 15.30
N GLY A 4 -4.07 5.04 16.30
CA GLY A 4 -2.94 5.95 16.53
C GLY A 4 -2.27 5.66 17.86
N LEU A 5 -0.93 5.71 17.87
CA LEU A 5 -0.13 5.73 19.10
C LEU A 5 0.79 6.95 19.05
N ARG A 6 0.53 7.94 19.90
CA ARG A 6 1.43 9.09 20.05
C ARG A 6 2.49 8.76 21.08
N ILE A 7 3.76 8.83 20.69
CA ILE A 7 4.91 8.64 21.58
C ILE A 7 5.58 10.00 21.80
N LYS A 8 5.67 10.46 23.06
CA LYS A 8 6.30 11.74 23.42
C LYS A 8 6.89 11.67 24.82
N ASN A 9 8.16 12.04 24.97
CA ASN A 9 8.88 12.08 26.25
C ASN A 9 8.76 10.76 27.05
N GLY A 10 8.93 9.62 26.36
CA GLY A 10 8.83 8.28 26.97
C GLY A 10 7.41 7.85 27.37
N LYS A 11 6.38 8.61 27.03
CA LYS A 11 4.97 8.26 27.28
C LYS A 11 4.26 7.97 25.97
N ALA A 12 3.26 7.08 26.04
CA ALA A 12 2.45 6.69 24.90
C ALA A 12 0.95 6.94 25.16
N THR A 13 0.25 7.52 24.19
CA THR A 13 -1.21 7.72 24.20
C THR A 13 -1.83 7.03 23.01
N TYR A 14 -2.82 6.17 23.25
CA TYR A 14 -3.50 5.40 22.21
C TYR A 14 -4.88 6.01 21.87
N VAL A 15 -5.22 5.99 20.58
CA VAL A 15 -6.53 6.39 20.06
C VAL A 15 -7.00 5.45 18.96
N SER A 16 -8.31 5.29 18.83
CA SER A 16 -8.94 4.70 17.65
C SER A 16 -10.18 5.47 17.24
N ARG A 17 -10.28 5.82 15.95
CA ARG A 17 -11.42 6.55 15.38
C ARG A 17 -11.78 6.02 13.99
N PHE A 18 -13.08 5.97 13.69
CA PHE A 18 -13.51 5.76 12.32
C PHE A 18 -13.21 7.00 11.49
N VAL A 19 -12.79 6.78 10.24
CA VAL A 19 -12.80 7.83 9.23
C VAL A 19 -14.26 8.10 8.91
N LYS A 20 -14.73 9.31 9.16
CA LYS A 20 -16.13 9.70 8.93
C LYS A 20 -16.39 9.95 7.44
N THR A 21 -16.32 8.88 6.64
CA THR A 21 -16.58 8.92 5.20
C THR A 21 -18.04 9.22 4.89
N SER A 22 -18.32 9.69 3.67
CA SER A 22 -19.70 9.85 3.16
C SER A 22 -20.51 8.56 3.33
N LYS A 23 -19.91 7.41 2.97
CA LYS A 23 -20.49 6.08 3.16
C LYS A 23 -20.87 5.82 4.62
N LEU A 24 -19.94 6.01 5.56
CA LEU A 24 -20.20 5.72 6.97
C LEU A 24 -21.27 6.65 7.54
N LYS A 25 -21.23 7.95 7.21
CA LYS A 25 -22.25 8.92 7.67
C LYS A 25 -23.66 8.51 7.21
N GLN A 26 -23.80 8.05 5.98
CA GLN A 26 -25.08 7.56 5.46
C GLN A 26 -25.52 6.24 6.13
N GLU A 27 -24.60 5.28 6.34
CA GLU A 27 -24.93 4.03 7.03
C GLU A 27 -25.30 4.26 8.51
N GLU A 28 -24.66 5.22 9.18
CA GLU A 28 -25.02 5.70 10.53
C GLU A 28 -26.43 6.32 10.53
N PHE A 29 -26.76 7.16 9.54
CA PHE A 29 -28.10 7.75 9.40
C PHE A 29 -29.20 6.67 9.23
N PHE A 30 -28.94 5.65 8.43
CA PHE A 30 -29.89 4.54 8.23
C PHE A 30 -29.83 3.44 9.31
N GLY A 31 -28.90 3.54 10.27
CA GLY A 31 -28.67 2.52 11.30
C GLY A 31 -28.30 1.12 10.77
N SER A 32 -27.84 1.01 9.51
CA SER A 32 -27.55 -0.27 8.85
C SER A 32 -26.69 -0.09 7.60
N SER A 33 -25.96 -1.15 7.21
CA SER A 33 -25.15 -1.12 5.98
C SER A 33 -26.05 -1.02 4.74
N LYS A 34 -25.70 -0.11 3.83
CA LYS A 34 -26.47 0.17 2.60
C LYS A 34 -25.64 0.06 1.33
N PHE A 35 -24.33 0.22 1.41
CA PHE A 35 -23.44 0.13 0.25
C PHE A 35 -23.00 -1.32 0.03
N ALA A 36 -22.84 -1.71 -1.23
CA ALA A 36 -22.35 -3.04 -1.57
C ALA A 36 -20.90 -3.23 -1.08
N LYS A 37 -20.57 -4.47 -0.74
CA LYS A 37 -19.22 -4.93 -0.40
C LYS A 37 -18.67 -5.74 -1.56
N ILE A 38 -17.34 -5.89 -1.64
CA ILE A 38 -16.69 -6.72 -2.67
C ILE A 38 -17.27 -8.15 -2.66
N GLY A 39 -17.46 -8.73 -1.48
CA GLY A 39 -18.07 -10.06 -1.32
C GLY A 39 -19.52 -10.18 -1.80
N ASP A 40 -20.25 -9.06 -1.91
CA ASP A 40 -21.61 -9.07 -2.47
C ASP A 40 -21.59 -9.21 -3.99
N LEU A 41 -20.45 -8.94 -4.66
CA LEU A 41 -20.32 -8.89 -6.13
C LEU A 41 -20.03 -10.26 -6.77
N LYS A 42 -20.69 -11.31 -6.30
CA LYS A 42 -20.53 -12.68 -6.83
C LYS A 42 -21.83 -13.17 -7.48
N GLY A 43 -21.71 -13.73 -8.69
CA GLY A 43 -22.84 -14.40 -9.33
C GLY A 43 -23.96 -13.47 -9.78
N LEU A 44 -25.14 -14.07 -10.01
CA LEU A 44 -26.38 -13.36 -10.31
C LEU A 44 -26.82 -12.46 -9.15
N PHE A 45 -26.55 -12.87 -7.90
CA PHE A 45 -26.81 -12.03 -6.73
C PHE A 45 -25.99 -10.74 -6.75
N GLY A 46 -24.71 -10.83 -7.12
CA GLY A 46 -23.87 -9.64 -7.30
C GLY A 46 -24.37 -8.70 -8.37
N LEU A 47 -24.87 -9.22 -9.50
CA LEU A 47 -25.47 -8.37 -10.53
C LEU A 47 -26.75 -7.67 -10.02
N LEU A 48 -27.59 -8.39 -9.27
CA LEU A 48 -28.74 -7.79 -8.58
C LEU A 48 -28.31 -6.68 -7.62
N MET A 49 -27.27 -6.92 -6.81
CA MET A 49 -26.75 -5.93 -5.87
C MET A 49 -26.23 -4.69 -6.57
N VAL A 50 -25.51 -4.82 -7.70
CA VAL A 50 -25.12 -3.68 -8.54
C VAL A 50 -26.35 -2.91 -9.02
N GLY A 51 -27.37 -3.60 -9.53
CA GLY A 51 -28.62 -2.97 -9.96
C GLY A 51 -29.33 -2.21 -8.83
N VAL A 52 -29.39 -2.79 -7.62
CA VAL A 52 -29.96 -2.16 -6.43
C VAL A 52 -29.18 -0.89 -6.04
N GLN A 53 -27.84 -0.92 -6.11
CA GLN A 53 -27.04 0.28 -5.82
C GLN A 53 -27.28 1.39 -6.84
N ILE A 54 -27.33 1.05 -8.14
CA ILE A 54 -27.64 2.02 -9.20
C ILE A 54 -29.02 2.64 -8.97
N LEU A 55 -30.03 1.81 -8.64
CA LEU A 55 -31.38 2.29 -8.37
C LEU A 55 -31.42 3.21 -7.15
N ARG A 56 -30.76 2.83 -6.05
CA ARG A 56 -30.66 3.66 -4.84
C ARG A 56 -30.01 5.03 -5.12
N ALA A 57 -28.95 5.04 -5.92
CA ALA A 57 -28.30 6.29 -6.33
C ALA A 57 -29.22 7.15 -7.21
N LYS A 58 -29.87 6.56 -8.22
CA LYS A 58 -30.80 7.28 -9.12
C LYS A 58 -32.02 7.85 -8.39
N LEU A 59 -32.56 7.09 -7.44
CA LEU A 59 -33.68 7.52 -6.59
C LEU A 59 -33.25 8.43 -5.43
N LYS A 60 -31.96 8.81 -5.35
CA LYS A 60 -31.39 9.66 -4.29
C LYS A 60 -31.60 9.11 -2.87
N VAL A 61 -31.72 7.79 -2.74
CA VAL A 61 -31.72 7.09 -1.46
C VAL A 61 -30.30 7.06 -0.87
N LEU A 62 -29.31 6.92 -1.74
CA LEU A 62 -27.88 7.04 -1.40
C LEU A 62 -27.27 8.17 -2.21
N ASP A 63 -26.49 9.02 -1.54
CA ASP A 63 -25.70 10.06 -2.18
C ASP A 63 -24.31 9.53 -2.50
N VAL A 64 -24.03 9.36 -3.78
CA VAL A 64 -22.72 8.89 -4.28
C VAL A 64 -21.83 10.04 -4.77
N SER A 65 -22.31 11.29 -4.69
CA SER A 65 -21.55 12.46 -5.18
C SER A 65 -20.30 12.76 -4.35
N TYR A 66 -20.28 12.32 -3.09
CA TYR A 66 -19.15 12.43 -2.16
C TYR A 66 -18.40 11.10 -1.97
N GLY A 67 -18.39 10.26 -3.01
CA GLY A 67 -17.69 8.98 -2.98
C GLY A 67 -18.38 7.90 -2.15
N THR A 68 -17.91 6.67 -2.29
CA THR A 68 -18.45 5.47 -1.61
C THR A 68 -17.37 4.69 -0.87
N GLY A 69 -16.18 5.26 -0.75
CA GLY A 69 -15.01 4.64 -0.16
C GLY A 69 -15.05 4.55 1.36
N THR A 70 -14.13 3.73 1.86
CA THR A 70 -13.98 3.40 3.27
C THR A 70 -12.81 4.11 3.93
N GLY A 71 -11.90 4.72 3.14
CA GLY A 71 -10.70 5.39 3.64
C GLY A 71 -9.84 4.49 4.53
N ASN A 72 -9.72 3.20 4.20
CA ASN A 72 -9.20 2.16 5.08
C ASN A 72 -7.85 1.57 4.64
N THR A 73 -7.35 1.88 3.44
CA THR A 73 -6.19 1.18 2.87
C THR A 73 -4.88 1.71 3.43
N ALA A 74 -4.67 3.02 3.40
CA ALA A 74 -3.39 3.62 3.78
C ALA A 74 -3.53 5.04 4.31
N LEU A 75 -2.41 5.58 4.81
CA LEU A 75 -2.26 6.96 5.24
C LEU A 75 -1.05 7.59 4.54
N VAL A 76 -1.13 8.88 4.21
CA VAL A 76 0.01 9.68 3.75
C VAL A 76 0.00 11.05 4.42
N TYR A 77 1.17 11.59 4.74
CA TYR A 77 1.31 12.98 5.16
C TYR A 77 1.96 13.80 4.04
N HIS A 78 1.29 14.86 3.60
CA HIS A 78 1.81 15.76 2.57
C HIS A 78 1.24 17.17 2.73
N HIS A 79 2.09 18.19 2.64
CA HIS A 79 1.71 19.61 2.71
C HIS A 79 0.73 19.93 3.88
N GLY A 80 1.14 19.62 5.11
CA GLY A 80 0.35 19.95 6.30
C GLY A 80 -0.91 19.10 6.48
N LYS A 81 -1.12 18.05 5.68
CA LYS A 81 -2.33 17.24 5.70
C LYS A 81 -1.99 15.77 5.86
N LEU A 82 -2.56 15.13 6.88
CA LEU A 82 -2.62 13.67 7.00
C LEU A 82 -3.87 13.20 6.25
N LEU A 83 -3.69 12.31 5.28
CA LEU A 83 -4.75 11.85 4.38
C LEU A 83 -5.00 10.35 4.61
N SER A 84 -6.26 9.98 4.76
CA SER A 84 -6.73 8.59 4.76
C SER A 84 -7.18 8.19 3.37
N LEU A 85 -6.66 7.06 2.87
CA LEU A 85 -6.73 6.70 1.47
C LEU A 85 -7.51 5.40 1.24
N HIS A 86 -8.14 5.31 0.07
CA HIS A 86 -8.80 4.12 -0.45
C HIS A 86 -8.86 4.24 -1.98
N GLU A 87 -8.40 3.21 -2.68
CA GLU A 87 -8.04 3.27 -4.11
C GLU A 87 -9.18 3.61 -5.08
N PHE A 88 -10.44 3.52 -4.62
CA PHE A 88 -11.63 3.85 -5.39
C PHE A 88 -12.35 5.12 -4.93
N ASP A 89 -11.69 5.96 -4.13
CA ASP A 89 -12.28 7.20 -3.64
C ASP A 89 -11.25 8.33 -3.55
N LYS A 90 -11.72 9.53 -3.21
CA LYS A 90 -10.87 10.68 -2.88
C LYS A 90 -10.33 10.56 -1.45
N PRO A 91 -9.18 11.18 -1.16
CA PRO A 91 -8.59 11.17 0.18
C PRO A 91 -9.44 11.93 1.19
N TYR A 92 -9.45 11.47 2.44
CA TYR A 92 -10.05 12.17 3.58
C TYR A 92 -8.99 12.80 4.46
N VAL A 93 -9.10 14.09 4.77
CA VAL A 93 -8.17 14.79 5.66
C VAL A 93 -8.46 14.42 7.12
N ILE A 94 -7.42 14.03 7.83
CA ILE A 94 -7.43 13.67 9.24
C ILE A 94 -6.59 14.70 10.00
N LYS A 95 -7.15 15.28 11.05
CA LYS A 95 -6.45 16.16 11.98
C LYS A 95 -6.08 15.37 13.23
N VAL A 96 -4.84 15.52 13.68
CA VAL A 96 -4.40 15.03 14.99
C VAL A 96 -4.55 16.20 15.96
N LEU A 97 -5.40 16.03 16.97
CA LEU A 97 -5.66 17.05 17.98
C LEU A 97 -4.51 17.09 19.01
N GLU A 98 -4.42 18.18 19.77
CA GLU A 98 -3.34 18.40 20.74
C GLU A 98 -3.29 17.31 21.82
N ASP A 99 -4.44 16.74 22.18
CA ASP A 99 -4.58 15.63 23.13
C ASP A 99 -4.26 14.25 22.52
N GLY A 100 -3.99 14.20 21.22
CA GLY A 100 -3.73 12.99 20.44
C GLY A 100 -4.96 12.34 19.83
N ASP A 101 -6.16 12.91 19.98
CA ASP A 101 -7.36 12.39 19.31
C ASP A 101 -7.33 12.66 17.78
N LEU A 102 -8.15 11.94 17.03
CA LEU A 102 -8.23 12.04 15.57
C LEU A 102 -9.59 12.58 15.13
N GLN A 103 -9.59 13.61 14.30
CA GLN A 103 -10.78 14.18 13.70
C GLN A 103 -10.75 14.05 12.18
N THR A 104 -11.80 13.50 11.58
CA THR A 104 -11.99 13.58 10.12
C THR A 104 -12.54 14.95 9.76
N LEU A 105 -11.77 15.75 9.02
CA LEU A 105 -12.19 17.08 8.57
C LEU A 105 -13.11 16.99 7.34
N GLY A 106 -12.82 16.09 6.41
CA GLY A 106 -13.63 15.91 5.22
C GLY A 106 -12.86 15.31 4.06
N MET A 107 -13.55 15.16 2.94
CA MET A 107 -12.96 14.70 1.68
C MET A 107 -12.21 15.84 0.99
N MET A 108 -11.06 15.55 0.40
CA MET A 108 -10.24 16.53 -0.31
C MET A 108 -10.30 16.28 -1.82
N ASP A 109 -10.57 17.33 -2.59
CA ASP A 109 -10.65 17.27 -4.06
C ASP A 109 -9.67 18.22 -4.79
N TYR A 110 -8.72 18.81 -4.06
CA TYR A 110 -7.67 19.69 -4.57
C TYR A 110 -8.24 20.84 -5.41
N ASP A 111 -9.12 21.65 -4.82
CA ASP A 111 -9.82 22.75 -5.50
C ASP A 111 -10.54 22.27 -6.76
N LYS A 112 -11.25 21.14 -6.65
CA LYS A 112 -11.98 20.46 -7.72
C LYS A 112 -11.09 19.91 -8.85
N ARG A 113 -9.76 19.88 -8.71
CA ARG A 113 -8.84 19.35 -9.73
C ARG A 113 -8.75 17.82 -9.72
N LEU A 114 -9.13 17.18 -8.60
CA LEU A 114 -9.22 15.72 -8.48
C LEU A 114 -10.61 15.22 -8.89
N LEU A 115 -10.70 14.64 -10.08
CA LEU A 115 -11.94 14.12 -10.69
C LEU A 115 -11.97 12.59 -10.85
N HIS A 116 -10.89 11.91 -10.49
CA HIS A 116 -10.74 10.46 -10.55
C HIS A 116 -10.39 9.90 -9.16
N PRO A 117 -10.44 8.57 -8.96
CA PRO A 117 -9.96 7.94 -7.72
C PRO A 117 -8.51 8.29 -7.41
N PHE A 118 -8.11 8.17 -6.15
CA PHE A 118 -6.77 8.46 -5.67
C PHE A 118 -6.13 7.17 -5.13
N THR A 119 -4.93 6.83 -5.58
CA THR A 119 -4.21 5.63 -5.12
C THR A 119 -4.02 5.64 -3.61
N ALA A 120 -4.04 4.45 -2.99
CA ALA A 120 -3.64 4.30 -1.60
C ALA A 120 -2.12 4.35 -1.40
N HIS A 121 -1.33 4.36 -2.48
CA HIS A 121 0.13 4.34 -2.41
C HIS A 121 0.79 5.53 -3.13
N PRO A 122 0.44 6.78 -2.82
CA PRO A 122 1.18 7.92 -3.34
C PRO A 122 2.61 7.89 -2.80
N LYS A 123 3.57 8.36 -3.61
CA LYS A 123 4.99 8.45 -3.19
C LYS A 123 5.38 9.91 -3.04
N VAL A 124 5.90 10.27 -1.87
CA VAL A 124 6.45 11.60 -1.61
C VAL A 124 7.95 11.54 -1.86
N ASP A 125 8.47 12.38 -2.74
CA ASP A 125 9.93 12.47 -2.96
C ASP A 125 10.56 13.24 -1.79
N PRO A 126 11.46 12.61 -1.01
CA PRO A 126 12.07 13.24 0.15
C PRO A 126 12.95 14.46 -0.20
N VAL A 127 13.36 14.62 -1.46
CA VAL A 127 14.20 15.74 -1.91
C VAL A 127 13.38 16.93 -2.39
N THR A 128 12.37 16.72 -3.25
CA THR A 128 11.56 17.83 -3.78
C THR A 128 10.39 18.19 -2.88
N GLY A 129 9.97 17.26 -2.01
CA GLY A 129 8.76 17.37 -1.19
C GLY A 129 7.47 17.22 -1.99
N GLU A 130 7.55 16.91 -3.28
CA GLU A 130 6.38 16.67 -4.14
C GLU A 130 5.80 15.28 -3.92
N MET A 131 4.49 15.15 -4.12
CA MET A 131 3.79 13.87 -4.06
C MET A 131 3.34 13.43 -5.44
N PHE A 132 3.79 12.25 -5.83
CA PHE A 132 3.42 11.57 -7.05
C PHE A 132 2.27 10.60 -6.75
N THR A 133 1.24 10.61 -7.58
CA THR A 133 0.02 9.83 -7.35
C THR A 133 -0.65 9.47 -8.67
N PHE A 134 -1.56 8.51 -8.64
CA PHE A 134 -2.39 8.16 -9.78
C PHE A 134 -3.77 7.72 -9.29
N GLY A 135 -4.69 7.52 -10.24
CA GLY A 135 -5.94 6.83 -10.02
C GLY A 135 -6.17 5.81 -11.13
N TYR A 136 -6.70 4.64 -10.78
CA TYR A 136 -7.20 3.68 -11.76
C TYR A 136 -8.71 3.55 -11.71
N SER A 137 -9.32 3.15 -12.83
CA SER A 137 -10.77 3.17 -13.04
C SER A 137 -11.23 1.97 -13.85
N GLN A 138 -12.50 1.60 -13.66
CA GLN A 138 -13.20 0.58 -14.46
C GLN A 138 -13.65 1.10 -15.83
N MET A 139 -13.59 2.42 -16.04
CA MET A 139 -13.99 3.12 -17.26
C MET A 139 -12.83 4.01 -17.77
N PRO A 140 -12.64 4.18 -19.09
CA PRO A 140 -11.64 5.10 -19.62
C PRO A 140 -11.82 6.55 -19.14
N PRO A 141 -10.72 7.30 -18.90
CA PRO A 141 -9.33 6.84 -18.88
C PRO A 141 -9.09 5.86 -17.72
N TYR A 142 -8.48 4.71 -18.01
CA TYR A 142 -8.32 3.64 -17.02
C TYR A 142 -7.26 3.97 -15.98
N VAL A 143 -6.24 4.75 -16.33
CA VAL A 143 -5.20 5.22 -15.42
C VAL A 143 -4.98 6.71 -15.66
N THR A 144 -4.90 7.50 -14.59
CA THR A 144 -4.59 8.93 -14.65
C THR A 144 -3.51 9.25 -13.63
N TYR A 145 -2.34 9.69 -14.11
CA TYR A 145 -1.21 10.12 -13.30
C TYR A 145 -1.26 11.60 -12.95
N ARG A 146 -0.74 11.95 -11.78
CA ARG A 146 -0.74 13.29 -11.20
C ARG A 146 0.54 13.54 -10.41
N VAL A 147 0.97 14.80 -10.45
CA VAL A 147 1.99 15.35 -9.55
C VAL A 147 1.32 16.41 -8.67
N ILE A 148 1.64 16.41 -7.39
CA ILE A 148 1.21 17.43 -6.44
C ILE A 148 2.46 18.11 -5.91
N SER A 149 2.53 19.44 -6.03
CA SER A 149 3.68 20.19 -5.56
C SER A 149 3.84 20.08 -4.04
N LYS A 150 5.02 20.38 -3.51
CA LYS A 150 5.28 20.50 -2.05
C LYS A 150 4.32 21.45 -1.32
N ASP A 151 3.73 22.38 -2.06
CA ASP A 151 2.78 23.38 -1.57
C ASP A 151 1.31 22.92 -1.74
N GLY A 152 1.09 21.65 -2.07
CA GLY A 152 -0.23 21.04 -2.15
C GLY A 152 -1.01 21.32 -3.44
N PHE A 153 -0.39 21.94 -4.45
CA PHE A 153 -1.05 22.21 -5.73
C PHE A 153 -1.02 20.97 -6.64
N MET A 154 -2.20 20.48 -7.05
CA MET A 154 -2.31 19.34 -7.96
C MET A 154 -2.12 19.79 -9.42
N HIS A 155 -1.08 19.32 -10.09
CA HIS A 155 -0.84 19.61 -11.50
C HIS A 155 -1.83 18.90 -12.45
N ASP A 156 -1.78 19.26 -13.73
CA ASP A 156 -2.65 18.71 -14.78
C ASP A 156 -2.50 17.18 -14.91
N PRO A 157 -3.56 16.46 -15.33
CA PRO A 157 -3.53 15.01 -15.43
C PRO A 157 -2.69 14.56 -16.61
N VAL A 158 -2.07 13.40 -16.46
CA VAL A 158 -1.54 12.62 -17.58
C VAL A 158 -2.32 11.31 -17.65
N PRO A 159 -3.33 11.19 -18.53
CA PRO A 159 -3.97 9.90 -18.81
C PRO A 159 -2.94 8.91 -19.35
N ILE A 160 -2.98 7.67 -18.88
CA ILE A 160 -2.13 6.58 -19.36
C ILE A 160 -3.03 5.53 -19.99
N THR A 161 -2.82 5.29 -21.28
CA THR A 161 -3.59 4.38 -22.10
C THR A 161 -3.10 2.95 -21.89
N ILE A 162 -3.99 2.13 -21.35
CA ILE A 162 -3.84 0.67 -21.24
C ILE A 162 -5.04 0.02 -21.95
N PRO A 163 -4.90 -1.22 -22.46
CA PRO A 163 -5.91 -1.83 -23.33
C PRO A 163 -7.21 -2.21 -22.60
N GLU A 164 -7.11 -2.57 -21.32
CA GLU A 164 -8.23 -3.01 -20.48
C GLU A 164 -8.08 -2.41 -19.08
N SER A 165 -9.18 -2.37 -18.30
CA SER A 165 -9.12 -1.97 -16.90
C SER A 165 -8.46 -3.08 -16.07
N VAL A 166 -7.40 -2.71 -15.36
CA VAL A 166 -6.63 -3.59 -14.47
C VAL A 166 -6.65 -3.05 -13.04
N MET A 167 -6.46 -3.95 -12.08
CA MET A 167 -6.14 -3.59 -10.70
C MET A 167 -4.67 -3.15 -10.63
N MET A 168 -4.46 -1.87 -10.35
CA MET A 168 -3.12 -1.29 -10.19
C MET A 168 -3.01 -0.74 -8.76
N HIS A 169 -2.62 -1.61 -7.83
CA HIS A 169 -2.64 -1.31 -6.39
C HIS A 169 -1.61 -0.23 -6.02
N ASP A 170 -0.40 -0.41 -6.53
CA ASP A 170 0.76 0.41 -6.20
C ASP A 170 1.46 0.89 -7.48
N PHE A 171 2.45 1.76 -7.33
CA PHE A 171 3.37 2.20 -8.36
C PHE A 171 4.71 2.57 -7.70
N ALA A 172 5.73 2.90 -8.48
CA ALA A 172 7.00 3.37 -7.93
C ALA A 172 7.46 4.66 -8.61
N ILE A 173 8.36 5.38 -7.94
CA ILE A 173 9.06 6.53 -8.50
C ILE A 173 10.56 6.32 -8.39
N THR A 174 11.31 7.00 -9.24
CA THR A 174 12.76 7.22 -9.13
C THR A 174 13.04 8.73 -9.10
N GLU A 175 14.32 9.12 -9.18
CA GLU A 175 14.68 10.54 -9.34
C GLU A 175 14.05 11.17 -10.60
N SER A 176 13.93 10.41 -11.68
CA SER A 176 13.52 10.90 -13.00
C SER A 176 12.21 10.29 -13.52
N TYR A 177 11.79 9.12 -13.02
CA TYR A 177 10.70 8.33 -13.61
C TYR A 177 9.59 7.98 -12.61
N ALA A 178 8.40 7.71 -13.16
CA ALA A 178 7.31 6.99 -12.51
C ALA A 178 7.10 5.65 -13.24
N ILE A 179 6.85 4.58 -12.48
CA ILE A 179 6.76 3.22 -12.98
C ILE A 179 5.35 2.70 -12.73
N PHE A 180 4.61 2.42 -13.80
CA PHE A 180 3.25 1.89 -13.78
C PHE A 180 3.23 0.40 -14.09
N MET A 181 2.37 -0.35 -13.40
CA MET A 181 2.31 -1.80 -13.52
C MET A 181 1.00 -2.23 -14.19
N ASP A 182 1.04 -2.44 -15.50
CA ASP A 182 -0.06 -3.04 -16.25
C ASP A 182 0.05 -4.57 -16.16
N LEU A 183 -0.45 -5.08 -15.03
CA LEU A 183 -0.42 -6.50 -14.67
C LEU A 183 -1.73 -7.17 -15.11
N PRO A 184 -1.70 -8.47 -15.44
CA PRO A 184 -2.84 -9.17 -16.03
C PRO A 184 -3.93 -9.55 -15.00
N PHE A 185 -4.36 -8.56 -14.21
CA PHE A 185 -5.39 -8.68 -13.19
C PHE A 185 -6.56 -7.74 -13.54
N TYR A 186 -7.55 -8.25 -14.27
CA TYR A 186 -8.54 -7.46 -14.98
C TYR A 186 -9.85 -7.29 -14.22
N PHE A 187 -10.50 -6.13 -14.40
CA PHE A 187 -11.91 -5.93 -14.06
C PHE A 187 -12.80 -6.44 -15.19
N ARG A 188 -13.34 -7.66 -15.04
CA ARG A 188 -14.22 -8.33 -16.00
C ARG A 188 -15.60 -8.62 -15.38
N PRO A 189 -16.57 -7.70 -15.45
CA PRO A 189 -17.93 -7.91 -14.93
C PRO A 189 -18.63 -9.14 -15.49
N THR A 190 -18.29 -9.55 -16.73
CA THR A 190 -18.82 -10.77 -17.37
C THR A 190 -18.48 -12.05 -16.60
N ALA A 191 -17.42 -12.06 -15.80
CA ALA A 191 -17.02 -13.19 -14.96
C ALA A 191 -18.04 -13.45 -13.83
N MET A 192 -18.75 -12.42 -13.36
CA MET A 192 -19.81 -12.57 -12.35
C MET A 192 -20.92 -13.48 -12.86
N VAL A 193 -21.33 -13.33 -14.12
CA VAL A 193 -22.44 -14.09 -14.71
C VAL A 193 -21.98 -15.44 -15.25
N LYS A 194 -20.87 -15.48 -16.00
CA LYS A 194 -20.43 -16.70 -16.70
C LYS A 194 -19.68 -17.69 -15.80
N GLY A 195 -19.05 -17.22 -14.72
CA GLY A 195 -18.21 -18.05 -13.86
C GLY A 195 -18.69 -18.14 -12.41
N ASN A 196 -19.75 -17.40 -12.03
CA ASN A 196 -20.13 -17.19 -10.63
C ASN A 196 -18.94 -16.72 -9.77
N LYS A 197 -18.06 -15.90 -10.34
CA LYS A 197 -16.82 -15.39 -9.69
C LYS A 197 -16.95 -13.92 -9.30
N LEU A 198 -15.96 -13.39 -8.59
CA LEU A 198 -15.76 -11.95 -8.48
C LEU A 198 -15.44 -11.33 -9.87
N PRO A 199 -15.71 -10.03 -10.08
CA PRO A 199 -15.38 -9.34 -11.34
C PRO A 199 -13.86 -9.09 -11.51
N LEU A 200 -13.03 -9.67 -10.66
CA LEU A 200 -11.58 -9.48 -10.57
C LEU A 200 -10.93 -10.80 -11.02
N VAL A 201 -10.30 -10.81 -12.19
CA VAL A 201 -9.82 -12.05 -12.84
C VAL A 201 -8.36 -11.92 -13.25
N PHE A 202 -7.54 -12.83 -12.74
CA PHE A 202 -6.16 -12.99 -13.20
C PHE A 202 -6.11 -13.79 -14.51
N ASP A 203 -5.33 -13.31 -15.47
CA ASP A 203 -5.11 -13.97 -16.76
C ASP A 203 -3.67 -14.49 -16.86
N ALA A 204 -3.48 -15.76 -16.52
CA ALA A 204 -2.17 -16.41 -16.55
C ALA A 204 -1.55 -16.48 -17.96
N THR A 205 -2.33 -16.23 -19.03
CA THR A 205 -1.85 -16.29 -20.42
C THR A 205 -1.19 -15.00 -20.88
N LYS A 206 -1.34 -13.90 -20.12
CA LYS A 206 -0.84 -12.57 -20.47
C LYS A 206 0.46 -12.28 -19.75
N LYS A 207 1.38 -11.59 -20.43
CA LYS A 207 2.60 -11.07 -19.80
C LYS A 207 2.28 -9.86 -18.91
N ALA A 208 3.17 -9.59 -17.96
CA ALA A 208 3.14 -8.34 -17.20
C ALA A 208 3.85 -7.23 -17.99
N ARG A 209 3.30 -6.02 -17.97
CA ARG A 209 3.90 -4.85 -18.62
C ARG A 209 4.20 -3.74 -17.63
N PHE A 210 5.36 -3.12 -17.77
CA PHE A 210 5.84 -2.05 -16.89
C PHE A 210 6.07 -0.79 -17.71
N GLY A 211 5.34 0.28 -17.40
CA GLY A 211 5.41 1.55 -18.09
C GLY A 211 6.31 2.52 -17.32
N VAL A 212 7.48 2.82 -17.88
CA VAL A 212 8.43 3.78 -17.31
C VAL A 212 8.21 5.13 -17.99
N LEU A 213 7.72 6.11 -17.24
CA LEU A 213 7.34 7.44 -17.72
C LEU A 213 8.23 8.49 -17.04
N PRO A 214 8.84 9.46 -17.77
CA PRO A 214 9.47 10.61 -17.12
C PRO A 214 8.48 11.28 -16.16
N ARG A 215 8.87 11.47 -14.90
CA ARG A 215 7.90 11.79 -13.82
C ARG A 215 7.20 13.14 -13.99
N TYR A 216 7.73 14.04 -14.83
CA TYR A 216 7.12 15.33 -15.19
C TYR A 216 6.59 15.38 -16.63
N ALA A 217 6.48 14.24 -17.31
CA ALA A 217 5.90 14.16 -18.64
C ALA A 217 4.52 14.82 -18.67
N LYS A 218 4.21 15.50 -19.77
CA LYS A 218 2.91 16.15 -19.98
C LYS A 218 1.94 15.27 -20.78
N THR A 219 2.46 14.22 -21.39
CA THR A 219 1.72 13.29 -22.23
C THR A 219 2.27 11.88 -22.04
N GLU A 220 1.42 10.89 -22.26
CA GLU A 220 1.84 9.47 -22.23
C GLU A 220 2.80 9.08 -23.34
N LEU A 221 3.00 9.92 -24.38
CA LEU A 221 3.87 9.59 -25.53
C LEU A 221 5.32 9.32 -25.14
N GLN A 222 5.73 9.73 -23.93
CA GLN A 222 7.07 9.51 -23.38
C GLN A 222 7.18 8.21 -22.58
N ILE A 223 6.09 7.46 -22.40
CA ILE A 223 6.12 6.19 -21.69
C ILE A 223 6.86 5.14 -22.51
N ARG A 224 7.74 4.39 -21.85
CA ARG A 224 8.36 3.19 -22.41
C ARG A 224 7.81 1.96 -21.71
N TRP A 225 7.21 1.07 -22.48
CA TRP A 225 6.68 -0.18 -21.95
C TRP A 225 7.69 -1.32 -22.08
N PHE A 226 7.86 -2.06 -21.00
CA PHE A 226 8.70 -3.25 -20.90
C PHE A 226 7.83 -4.46 -20.60
N GLU A 227 8.20 -5.63 -21.12
CA GLU A 227 7.48 -6.89 -20.85
C GLU A 227 8.33 -7.82 -19.98
N LEU A 228 7.70 -8.42 -18.97
CA LEU A 228 8.26 -9.50 -18.18
C LEU A 228 7.29 -10.70 -18.17
N PRO A 229 7.75 -11.89 -17.76
CA PRO A 229 6.87 -13.03 -17.53
C PRO A 229 5.67 -12.68 -16.65
N ASN A 230 4.60 -13.46 -16.81
CA ASN A 230 3.36 -13.30 -16.04
C ASN A 230 3.65 -13.21 -14.53
N CYS A 231 3.08 -12.18 -13.90
CA CYS A 231 3.19 -11.95 -12.47
C CYS A 231 2.12 -10.96 -12.00
N PHE A 232 1.93 -10.90 -10.68
CA PHE A 232 1.18 -9.85 -10.02
C PHE A 232 1.99 -9.25 -8.88
N ILE A 233 1.76 -7.98 -8.59
CA ILE A 233 2.45 -7.23 -7.54
C ILE A 233 1.39 -6.43 -6.80
N PHE A 234 1.31 -6.64 -5.48
CA PHE A 234 0.60 -5.70 -4.61
C PHE A 234 1.51 -4.53 -4.25
N HIS A 235 2.68 -4.79 -3.68
CA HIS A 235 3.51 -3.74 -3.09
C HIS A 235 4.93 -3.70 -3.66
N ASN A 236 5.43 -2.49 -3.85
CA ASN A 236 6.82 -2.22 -4.19
C ASN A 236 7.60 -1.74 -2.96
N ALA A 237 8.84 -2.21 -2.83
CA ALA A 237 9.76 -1.72 -1.81
C ALA A 237 10.31 -0.34 -2.17
N ASN A 238 10.92 -0.24 -3.36
CA ASN A 238 11.47 1.01 -3.89
C ASN A 238 11.83 0.85 -5.38
N ALA A 239 12.17 1.96 -6.02
CA ALA A 239 12.83 1.97 -7.31
C ALA A 239 13.93 3.04 -7.37
N TRP A 240 14.91 2.86 -8.24
CA TRP A 240 15.99 3.82 -8.47
C TRP A 240 16.58 3.68 -9.88
N GLU A 241 17.48 4.58 -10.23
CA GLU A 241 18.22 4.57 -11.50
C GLU A 241 19.66 4.10 -11.27
N GLU A 242 20.15 3.21 -12.13
CA GLU A 242 21.53 2.72 -12.15
C GLU A 242 22.02 2.70 -13.58
N GLU A 243 22.89 3.66 -13.92
CA GLU A 243 23.36 3.89 -15.30
C GLU A 243 22.19 4.07 -16.28
N ASP A 244 22.04 3.17 -17.25
CA ASP A 244 20.98 3.16 -18.25
C ASP A 244 19.76 2.33 -17.82
N GLU A 245 19.73 1.83 -16.58
CA GLU A 245 18.67 0.96 -16.08
C GLU A 245 17.83 1.63 -15.01
N VAL A 246 16.53 1.36 -15.07
CA VAL A 246 15.60 1.59 -13.96
C VAL A 246 15.45 0.28 -13.21
N VAL A 247 15.74 0.30 -11.90
CA VAL A 247 15.65 -0.86 -11.02
C VAL A 247 14.41 -0.72 -10.14
N LEU A 248 13.62 -1.79 -10.04
CA LEU A 248 12.43 -1.89 -9.21
C LEU A 248 12.57 -3.09 -8.27
N VAL A 249 12.42 -2.86 -6.97
CA VAL A 249 12.36 -3.94 -5.97
C VAL A 249 10.93 -4.09 -5.49
N THR A 250 10.39 -5.31 -5.57
CA THR A 250 8.96 -5.57 -5.46
C THR A 250 8.62 -6.92 -4.85
N CYS A 251 7.46 -7.02 -4.21
CA CYS A 251 6.91 -8.26 -3.70
C CYS A 251 6.00 -8.90 -4.76
N ARG A 252 6.56 -9.88 -5.47
CA ARG A 252 5.92 -10.56 -6.59
C ARG A 252 5.10 -11.75 -6.10
N VAL A 253 3.84 -11.83 -6.53
CA VAL A 253 2.95 -12.97 -6.35
C VAL A 253 2.90 -13.80 -7.62
N GLU A 254 3.05 -15.11 -7.48
CA GLU A 254 2.84 -16.06 -8.56
C GLU A 254 1.39 -16.57 -8.54
N ASN A 255 0.67 -16.45 -9.67
CA ASN A 255 -0.70 -16.94 -9.86
C ASN A 255 -1.70 -16.54 -8.75
N PRO A 256 -1.96 -15.24 -8.51
CA PRO A 256 -2.89 -14.82 -7.46
C PRO A 256 -4.32 -15.31 -7.73
N ASP A 257 -4.96 -15.90 -6.72
CA ASP A 257 -6.40 -16.19 -6.71
C ASP A 257 -7.13 -15.31 -5.69
N LEU A 258 -7.77 -14.24 -6.19
CA LEU A 258 -8.54 -13.33 -5.33
C LEU A 258 -9.92 -13.86 -4.91
N GLU A 259 -10.35 -15.06 -5.33
CA GLU A 259 -11.53 -15.69 -4.70
C GLU A 259 -11.35 -15.90 -3.19
N MET A 260 -10.09 -15.87 -2.73
CA MET A 260 -9.70 -15.97 -1.33
C MET A 260 -10.03 -14.72 -0.50
N LEU A 261 -10.12 -13.53 -1.10
CA LEU A 261 -10.54 -12.29 -0.41
C LEU A 261 -11.97 -12.36 0.15
N ASN A 262 -12.78 -13.31 -0.32
CA ASN A 262 -14.14 -13.53 0.15
C ASN A 262 -14.25 -14.58 1.28
N GLY A 263 -13.14 -15.16 1.73
CA GLY A 263 -13.12 -16.19 2.77
C GLY A 263 -13.81 -17.51 2.38
N ALA A 264 -14.11 -17.70 1.09
CA ALA A 264 -14.82 -18.88 0.58
C ALA A 264 -13.89 -20.08 0.31
N VAL A 265 -12.58 -19.85 0.25
CA VAL A 265 -11.56 -20.87 0.02
C VAL A 265 -10.67 -20.94 1.26
N LYS A 266 -10.35 -22.15 1.74
CA LYS A 266 -9.39 -22.36 2.83
C LYS A 266 -8.03 -21.84 2.36
N GLU A 267 -7.49 -20.83 3.05
CA GLU A 267 -6.13 -20.35 2.81
C GLU A 267 -5.13 -21.50 3.03
N THR A 268 -4.40 -21.90 1.99
CA THR A 268 -3.20 -22.73 2.15
C THR A 268 -1.97 -21.84 2.04
N ALA A 269 -0.88 -22.23 2.71
CA ALA A 269 0.39 -21.49 2.67
C ALA A 269 0.95 -21.34 1.23
N GLU A 270 0.54 -22.20 0.29
CA GLU A 270 0.93 -22.15 -1.11
C GLU A 270 0.12 -21.15 -1.95
N SER A 271 -1.03 -20.68 -1.46
CA SER A 271 -1.94 -19.85 -2.26
C SER A 271 -1.51 -18.37 -2.38
N PHE A 272 -0.58 -17.92 -1.53
CA PHE A 272 -0.04 -16.56 -1.53
C PHE A 272 1.48 -16.54 -1.34
N ARG A 273 2.18 -17.31 -2.18
CA ARG A 273 3.65 -17.22 -2.23
C ARG A 273 4.04 -15.88 -2.86
N THR A 274 4.50 -14.98 -2.00
CA THR A 274 4.94 -13.63 -2.36
C THR A 274 6.43 -13.52 -2.12
N GLU A 275 7.19 -13.13 -3.12
CA GLU A 275 8.66 -13.20 -3.08
C GLU A 275 9.26 -11.87 -3.48
N LEU A 276 10.28 -11.44 -2.74
CA LEU A 276 11.04 -10.24 -3.08
C LEU A 276 11.81 -10.46 -4.38
N HIS A 277 11.61 -9.58 -5.35
CA HIS A 277 12.24 -9.60 -6.66
C HIS A 277 12.89 -8.26 -6.98
N GLU A 278 13.97 -8.30 -7.75
CA GLU A 278 14.56 -7.15 -8.42
C GLU A 278 14.23 -7.25 -9.91
N MET A 279 13.64 -6.20 -10.47
CA MET A 279 13.34 -6.06 -11.89
C MET A 279 14.18 -4.92 -12.45
N ARG A 280 14.77 -5.11 -13.62
CA ARG A 280 15.63 -4.13 -14.29
C ARG A 280 15.07 -3.82 -15.67
N PHE A 281 14.99 -2.54 -16.00
CA PHE A 281 14.46 -2.04 -17.27
C PHE A 281 15.52 -1.17 -17.94
N ASN A 282 16.11 -1.68 -19.02
CA ASN A 282 17.18 -0.97 -19.72
C ASN A 282 16.60 0.08 -20.67
N MET A 283 16.80 1.36 -20.33
CA MET A 283 16.26 2.52 -21.01
C MET A 283 16.94 2.84 -22.34
N ASN A 284 17.97 2.10 -22.74
CA ASN A 284 18.56 2.19 -24.07
C ASN A 284 18.08 1.04 -24.96
N THR A 285 18.34 -0.20 -24.56
CA THR A 285 18.08 -1.40 -25.35
C THR A 285 16.60 -1.83 -25.37
N GLY A 286 15.83 -1.49 -24.32
CA GLY A 286 14.43 -1.92 -24.19
C GLY A 286 14.28 -3.34 -23.62
N LEU A 287 15.38 -3.95 -23.21
CA LEU A 287 15.37 -5.22 -22.53
C LEU A 287 14.91 -5.05 -21.08
N ALA A 288 14.20 -6.05 -20.58
CA ALA A 288 13.83 -6.16 -19.18
C ALA A 288 14.26 -7.51 -18.64
N SER A 289 14.69 -7.52 -17.39
CA SER A 289 15.05 -8.74 -16.66
C SER A 289 14.48 -8.71 -15.25
N GLN A 290 14.38 -9.89 -14.64
CA GLN A 290 14.00 -10.01 -13.24
C GLN A 290 14.83 -11.11 -12.59
N ARG A 291 15.18 -10.91 -11.32
CA ARG A 291 15.81 -11.93 -10.49
C ARG A 291 15.13 -11.98 -9.13
N LYS A 292 15.04 -13.19 -8.60
CA LYS A 292 14.52 -13.44 -7.26
C LYS A 292 15.57 -13.01 -6.23
N LEU A 293 15.14 -12.26 -5.22
CA LEU A 293 15.99 -11.85 -4.10
C LEU A 293 15.78 -12.74 -2.88
N SER A 294 14.56 -13.24 -2.64
CA SER A 294 14.23 -14.00 -1.43
C SER A 294 13.45 -15.26 -1.74
N GLU A 295 13.81 -16.38 -1.09
CA GLU A 295 13.00 -17.61 -1.05
C GLU A 295 11.80 -17.51 -0.08
N SER A 296 11.83 -16.56 0.85
CA SER A 296 10.81 -16.39 1.89
C SER A 296 9.53 -15.77 1.35
N THR A 297 8.38 -16.28 1.81
CA THR A 297 7.09 -15.61 1.62
C THR A 297 7.06 -14.30 2.42
N VAL A 298 7.19 -13.17 1.72
CA VAL A 298 7.23 -11.83 2.30
C VAL A 298 6.36 -10.85 1.52
N ASP A 299 5.73 -9.93 2.25
CA ASP A 299 4.98 -8.81 1.68
C ASP A 299 5.13 -7.57 2.58
N PHE A 300 4.39 -6.50 2.31
CA PHE A 300 4.47 -5.21 3.00
C PHE A 300 5.93 -4.72 3.12
N PRO A 301 6.65 -4.58 1.99
CA PRO A 301 8.02 -4.14 2.01
C PRO A 301 8.11 -2.69 2.45
N ARG A 302 9.08 -2.39 3.32
CA ARG A 302 9.36 -1.07 3.85
C ARG A 302 10.85 -0.78 3.79
N ILE A 303 11.16 0.50 3.60
CA ILE A 303 12.52 1.03 3.51
C ILE A 303 12.64 2.22 4.46
N ASN A 304 13.86 2.74 4.61
CA ASN A 304 14.02 4.10 5.09
C ASN A 304 13.49 5.07 4.02
N GLU A 305 12.39 5.77 4.32
CA GLU A 305 11.69 6.65 3.38
C GLU A 305 12.53 7.86 2.92
N ALA A 306 13.66 8.17 3.60
CA ALA A 306 14.64 9.13 3.10
C ALA A 306 15.29 8.71 1.77
N TYR A 307 15.19 7.43 1.41
CA TYR A 307 15.70 6.84 0.17
C TYR A 307 14.61 6.54 -0.86
N THR A 308 13.35 6.98 -0.67
CA THR A 308 12.30 6.79 -1.68
C THR A 308 12.73 7.38 -3.02
N GLY A 309 12.70 6.53 -4.06
CA GLY A 309 13.14 6.87 -5.42
C GLY A 309 14.66 6.85 -5.66
N ARG A 310 15.45 6.41 -4.67
CA ARG A 310 16.92 6.39 -4.70
C ARG A 310 17.45 5.04 -4.25
N LYS A 311 18.69 4.74 -4.63
CA LYS A 311 19.32 3.44 -4.32
C LYS A 311 19.41 3.26 -2.81
N GLN A 312 18.80 2.20 -2.32
CA GLN A 312 18.79 1.79 -0.93
C GLN A 312 19.40 0.39 -0.78
N ARG A 313 19.96 0.09 0.39
CA ARG A 313 20.57 -1.20 0.72
C ARG A 313 19.61 -2.13 1.45
N TYR A 314 18.78 -1.62 2.34
CA TYR A 314 17.99 -2.43 3.26
C TYR A 314 16.50 -2.40 2.92
N VAL A 315 15.88 -3.58 2.98
CA VAL A 315 14.42 -3.75 2.88
C VAL A 315 13.93 -4.55 4.06
N TYR A 316 12.85 -4.09 4.68
CA TYR A 316 12.14 -4.79 5.75
C TYR A 316 10.85 -5.36 5.20
N GLY A 317 10.64 -6.66 5.31
CA GLY A 317 9.42 -7.33 4.85
C GLY A 317 8.67 -7.99 6.00
N ALA A 318 7.34 -8.05 5.88
CA ALA A 318 6.49 -8.84 6.76
C ALA A 318 6.55 -10.32 6.37
N LEU A 319 6.80 -11.20 7.35
CA LEU A 319 6.68 -12.65 7.18
C LEU A 319 5.19 -13.02 7.21
N ILE A 320 4.65 -13.47 6.07
CA ILE A 320 3.22 -13.74 5.92
C ILE A 320 2.93 -15.22 6.18
N GLU A 321 2.10 -15.52 7.18
CA GLU A 321 1.58 -16.88 7.43
C GLU A 321 0.27 -17.12 6.65
N SER A 322 -0.53 -16.07 6.50
CA SER A 322 -1.80 -16.04 5.78
C SER A 322 -2.11 -14.59 5.38
N MET A 323 -3.07 -14.33 4.48
CA MET A 323 -3.27 -13.01 3.86
C MET A 323 -3.36 -11.85 4.88
N ALA A 324 -3.94 -12.09 6.06
CA ALA A 324 -4.10 -11.08 7.11
C ALA A 324 -3.12 -11.24 8.29
N LYS A 325 -2.25 -12.25 8.27
CA LYS A 325 -1.47 -12.70 9.44
C LYS A 325 0.03 -12.53 9.21
N VAL A 326 0.58 -11.45 9.76
CA VAL A 326 2.03 -11.20 9.82
C VAL A 326 2.63 -11.91 11.03
N ALA A 327 3.51 -12.91 10.83
CA ALA A 327 4.13 -13.68 11.91
C ALA A 327 5.44 -13.05 12.46
N GLY A 328 5.97 -12.06 11.76
CA GLY A 328 7.24 -11.42 12.10
C GLY A 328 7.74 -10.48 11.01
N ILE A 329 8.93 -9.91 11.22
CA ILE A 329 9.59 -9.01 10.27
C ILE A 329 10.96 -9.60 9.92
N VAL A 330 11.32 -9.52 8.64
CA VAL A 330 12.63 -9.92 8.12
C VAL A 330 13.33 -8.71 7.50
N LYS A 331 14.64 -8.64 7.69
CA LYS A 331 15.51 -7.63 7.10
C LYS A 331 16.38 -8.23 6.01
N PHE A 332 16.35 -7.61 4.84
CA PHE A 332 17.19 -7.92 3.69
C PHE A 332 18.27 -6.86 3.49
N ASP A 333 19.46 -7.29 3.08
CA ASP A 333 20.58 -6.49 2.58
C ASP A 333 20.76 -6.81 1.10
N LEU A 334 20.33 -5.88 0.24
CA LEU A 334 20.31 -6.04 -1.22
C LEU A 334 21.71 -6.06 -1.84
N GLN A 335 22.75 -5.70 -1.08
CA GLN A 335 24.15 -5.76 -1.53
C GLN A 335 24.82 -7.09 -1.20
N ALA A 336 24.19 -7.95 -0.40
CA ALA A 336 24.71 -9.27 -0.10
C ALA A 336 24.14 -10.31 -1.09
N GLU A 337 25.00 -11.19 -1.60
CA GLU A 337 24.59 -12.25 -2.53
C GLU A 337 23.67 -13.27 -1.83
N PRO A 338 22.53 -13.65 -2.42
CA PRO A 338 21.70 -14.72 -1.89
C PRO A 338 22.47 -16.06 -1.92
N VAL A 339 22.34 -16.87 -0.86
CA VAL A 339 22.91 -18.23 -0.85
C VAL A 339 21.92 -19.17 -1.54
N GLU A 340 22.30 -19.69 -2.71
CA GLU A 340 21.50 -20.69 -3.43
C GLU A 340 21.33 -21.99 -2.62
N GLY A 341 20.14 -22.60 -2.67
CA GLY A 341 19.90 -23.95 -2.15
C GLY A 341 19.41 -24.07 -0.70
N LYS A 342 19.08 -22.97 0.00
CA LYS A 342 18.38 -23.02 1.29
C LYS A 342 16.88 -22.71 1.13
N GLU A 343 16.06 -23.75 1.13
CA GLU A 343 14.58 -23.67 1.07
C GLU A 343 13.94 -23.14 2.36
N LYS A 344 14.74 -22.87 3.41
CA LYS A 344 14.28 -22.36 4.70
C LYS A 344 15.02 -21.10 5.07
N ILE A 345 14.31 -20.26 5.81
CA ILE A 345 14.81 -19.08 6.49
C ILE A 345 15.84 -19.49 7.56
N GLU A 346 17.08 -19.68 7.12
CA GLU A 346 18.28 -19.62 7.93
C GLU A 346 18.98 -18.29 7.60
N LEU A 347 19.66 -17.67 8.57
CA LEU A 347 20.51 -16.50 8.31
C LEU A 347 21.45 -16.85 7.15
N GLY A 348 21.29 -16.21 6.00
CA GLY A 348 21.93 -16.60 4.76
C GLY A 348 21.81 -15.52 3.68
N GLY A 349 22.92 -15.32 2.98
CA GLY A 349 23.05 -14.39 1.85
C GLY A 349 22.61 -12.97 2.15
N ASN A 350 21.44 -12.61 1.64
CA ASN A 350 20.83 -11.30 1.78
C ASN A 350 19.97 -11.13 3.04
N VAL A 351 19.59 -12.18 3.77
CA VAL A 351 18.83 -12.04 5.02
C VAL A 351 19.77 -11.71 6.18
N LYS A 352 19.60 -10.53 6.79
CA LYS A 352 20.43 -10.06 7.91
C LYS A 352 19.87 -10.34 9.30
N GLY A 353 18.55 -10.45 9.43
CA GLY A 353 17.94 -10.59 10.74
C GLY A 353 16.43 -10.77 10.66
N ILE A 354 15.89 -11.42 11.69
CA ILE A 354 14.49 -11.83 11.73
C ILE A 354 13.94 -11.67 13.12
N PHE A 355 12.88 -10.90 13.22
CA PHE A 355 12.09 -10.73 14.43
C PHE A 355 10.81 -11.55 14.33
N ARG A 356 10.68 -12.61 15.12
CA ARG A 356 9.47 -13.45 15.18
C ARG A 356 8.60 -13.02 16.35
N LEU A 357 7.29 -12.89 16.12
CA LEU A 357 6.34 -12.49 17.16
C LEU A 357 6.03 -13.59 18.17
N GLY A 358 6.25 -14.85 17.77
CA GLY A 358 5.93 -16.04 18.55
C GLY A 358 4.57 -16.64 18.20
N ALA A 359 4.34 -17.88 18.63
CA ALA A 359 3.17 -18.65 18.21
C ALA A 359 1.85 -18.06 18.68
N GLY A 360 0.94 -17.80 17.74
CA GLY A 360 -0.39 -17.20 17.98
C GLY A 360 -0.37 -15.68 18.16
N ARG A 361 0.74 -15.02 17.82
CA ARG A 361 0.88 -13.56 17.84
C ARG A 361 1.12 -13.07 16.42
N PHE A 362 0.31 -12.12 15.98
CA PHE A 362 0.32 -11.61 14.63
C PHE A 362 0.38 -10.09 14.61
N GLY A 363 1.17 -9.54 13.69
CA GLY A 363 1.48 -8.12 13.62
C GLY A 363 0.72 -7.37 12.52
N SER A 364 0.99 -6.07 12.45
CA SER A 364 0.73 -5.22 11.27
C SER A 364 1.96 -5.13 10.38
N GLU A 365 1.85 -4.39 9.27
CA GLU A 365 3.01 -3.77 8.62
C GLU A 365 3.83 -3.00 9.66
N ALA A 366 5.16 -3.08 9.55
CA ALA A 366 6.09 -2.36 10.38
C ALA A 366 6.51 -1.04 9.72
N VAL A 367 6.55 0.06 10.47
CA VAL A 367 7.05 1.33 9.96
C VAL A 367 8.49 1.53 10.41
N PHE A 368 9.38 1.85 9.48
CA PHE A 368 10.74 2.28 9.80
C PHE A 368 10.73 3.74 10.27
N VAL A 369 11.39 4.01 11.39
CA VAL A 369 11.57 5.34 11.96
C VAL A 369 13.06 5.54 12.20
N PRO A 370 13.74 6.44 11.47
CA PRO A 370 15.16 6.67 11.66
C PRO A 370 15.42 7.27 13.06
N ARG A 371 16.60 6.99 13.63
CA ARG A 371 17.01 7.59 14.91
C ARG A 371 17.06 9.11 14.83
N GLU A 372 17.61 9.61 13.73
CA GLU A 372 17.63 11.01 13.36
C GLU A 372 17.09 11.17 11.93
N PRO A 373 16.26 12.19 11.63
CA PRO A 373 15.77 12.40 10.27
C PRO A 373 16.89 12.60 9.24
N GLY A 374 16.70 12.08 8.03
CA GLY A 374 17.58 12.29 6.88
C GLY A 374 18.52 11.10 6.58
N ILE A 375 19.59 11.38 5.83
CA ILE A 375 20.56 10.38 5.32
C ILE A 375 21.95 10.51 5.97
N ALA A 376 22.09 11.32 7.02
CA ALA A 376 23.39 11.58 7.66
C ALA A 376 23.89 10.41 8.50
N ILE A 377 22.98 9.53 8.93
CA ILE A 377 23.26 8.30 9.68
C ILE A 377 23.24 7.09 8.75
N GLU A 378 23.67 5.94 9.26
CA GLU A 378 23.55 4.68 8.54
C GLU A 378 22.08 4.39 8.18
N GLU A 379 21.86 3.84 6.98
CA GLU A 379 20.52 3.69 6.39
C GLU A 379 19.52 2.95 7.30
N ASP A 380 20.01 1.96 8.07
CA ASP A 380 19.24 1.13 9.00
C ASP A 380 19.32 1.56 10.47
N ASP A 381 19.96 2.70 10.79
CA ASP A 381 19.99 3.23 12.15
C ASP A 381 18.64 3.85 12.54
N GLY A 382 17.82 3.03 13.15
CA GLY A 382 16.49 3.40 13.57
C GLY A 382 15.73 2.24 14.19
N TYR A 383 14.42 2.37 14.16
CA TYR A 383 13.50 1.46 14.80
C TYR A 383 12.44 1.00 13.81
N LEU A 384 11.96 -0.22 13.98
CA LEU A 384 10.72 -0.68 13.36
C LEU A 384 9.63 -0.69 14.43
N ILE A 385 8.49 -0.09 14.09
CA ILE A 385 7.34 0.01 14.97
C ILE A 385 6.15 -0.71 14.33
N LEU A 386 5.53 -1.63 15.06
CA LEU A 386 4.40 -2.41 14.58
C LEU A 386 3.39 -2.71 15.69
N PHE A 387 2.12 -2.81 15.33
CA PHE A 387 1.09 -3.36 16.20
C PHE A 387 1.23 -4.88 16.26
N VAL A 388 0.88 -5.47 17.39
CA VAL A 388 0.86 -6.92 17.62
C VAL A 388 -0.45 -7.29 18.30
N HIS A 389 -1.09 -8.34 17.83
CA HIS A 389 -2.25 -8.95 18.43
C HIS A 389 -1.92 -10.37 18.86
N ASP A 390 -2.19 -10.68 20.12
CA ASP A 390 -2.10 -12.03 20.65
C ASP A 390 -3.50 -12.69 20.59
N GLU A 391 -3.68 -13.67 19.69
CA GLU A 391 -4.96 -14.35 19.51
C GLU A 391 -5.34 -15.23 20.70
N LYS A 392 -4.37 -15.67 21.52
CA LYS A 392 -4.61 -16.51 22.70
C LYS A 392 -5.18 -15.69 23.85
N THR A 393 -4.64 -14.49 24.07
CA THR A 393 -5.06 -13.62 25.18
C THR A 393 -6.07 -12.55 24.77
N GLY A 394 -6.24 -12.31 23.47
CA GLY A 394 -7.08 -11.25 22.93
C GLY A 394 -6.49 -9.84 23.07
N LYS A 395 -5.27 -9.72 23.62
CA LYS A 395 -4.60 -8.43 23.87
C LYS A 395 -3.87 -7.91 22.63
N SER A 396 -3.56 -6.63 22.64
CA SER A 396 -2.72 -6.00 21.63
C SER A 396 -1.64 -5.14 22.28
N SER A 397 -0.50 -5.04 21.61
CA SER A 397 0.64 -4.20 21.99
C SER A 397 1.19 -3.45 20.78
N VAL A 398 2.03 -2.45 21.00
CA VAL A 398 2.96 -1.93 19.99
C VAL A 398 4.37 -2.34 20.37
N ASN A 399 5.06 -2.98 19.45
CA ASN A 399 6.45 -3.37 19.63
C ASN A 399 7.35 -2.37 18.91
N VAL A 400 8.44 -1.98 19.57
CA VAL A 400 9.53 -1.18 19.00
C VAL A 400 10.75 -2.08 18.98
N ILE A 401 11.26 -2.37 17.79
CA ILE A 401 12.45 -3.21 17.60
C ILE A 401 13.56 -2.40 16.96
N ASP A 402 14.80 -2.73 17.29
CA ASP A 402 15.98 -2.10 16.70
C ASP A 402 16.16 -2.61 15.26
N ALA A 403 16.08 -1.70 14.29
CA ALA A 403 16.06 -2.03 12.87
C ALA A 403 17.42 -2.48 12.32
N LYS A 404 18.51 -2.16 13.04
CA LYS A 404 19.87 -2.53 12.68
C LYS A 404 20.16 -3.96 13.11
N THR A 405 19.97 -4.25 14.39
CA THR A 405 20.31 -5.52 15.04
C THR A 405 19.26 -6.59 14.85
N MET A 406 17.99 -6.22 14.61
CA MET A 406 16.86 -7.15 14.55
C MET A 406 16.80 -8.09 15.77
N SER A 407 17.16 -7.57 16.95
CA SER A 407 17.16 -8.32 18.22
C SER A 407 15.82 -9.02 18.46
N ALA A 408 15.87 -10.24 19.00
CA ALA A 408 14.68 -10.98 19.41
C ALA A 408 13.95 -10.31 20.59
N ASP A 409 14.67 -9.53 21.40
CA ASP A 409 14.11 -8.74 22.49
C ASP A 409 13.77 -7.32 21.97
N PRO A 410 12.49 -6.89 22.02
CA PRO A 410 12.10 -5.53 21.64
C PRO A 410 12.75 -4.48 22.55
N VAL A 411 13.07 -3.32 21.98
CA VAL A 411 13.55 -2.15 22.72
C VAL A 411 12.48 -1.63 23.66
N ALA A 412 11.22 -1.67 23.22
CA ALA A 412 10.07 -1.33 24.04
C ALA A 412 8.83 -2.12 23.59
N VAL A 413 7.93 -2.37 24.55
CA VAL A 413 6.59 -2.91 24.31
C VAL A 413 5.60 -2.02 25.02
N VAL A 414 4.60 -1.52 24.29
CA VAL A 414 3.53 -0.68 24.82
C VAL A 414 2.24 -1.50 24.80
N ASP A 415 1.75 -1.90 25.97
CA ASP A 415 0.46 -2.59 26.09
C ASP A 415 -0.70 -1.62 25.76
N LEU A 416 -1.65 -2.10 24.95
CA LEU A 416 -2.79 -1.30 24.54
C LEU A 416 -4.04 -1.61 25.39
N PRO A 417 -4.88 -0.62 25.67
CA PRO A 417 -6.07 -0.81 26.50
C PRO A 417 -7.20 -1.58 25.77
N ARG A 418 -7.07 -1.80 24.47
CA ARG A 418 -8.07 -2.44 23.60
C ARG A 418 -7.39 -3.28 22.54
N ARG A 419 -8.11 -4.26 22.02
CA ARG A 419 -7.71 -5.02 20.83
C ARG A 419 -7.62 -4.11 19.61
N VAL A 420 -6.49 -4.19 18.90
CA VAL A 420 -6.30 -3.65 17.55
C VAL A 420 -6.49 -4.80 16.56
N PRO A 421 -7.47 -4.73 15.64
CA PRO A 421 -7.66 -5.76 14.62
C PRO A 421 -6.53 -5.71 13.57
N TYR A 422 -6.44 -6.74 12.73
CA TYR A 422 -5.56 -6.73 11.57
C TYR A 422 -5.89 -5.54 10.66
N GLY A 423 -4.83 -4.90 10.17
CA GLY A 423 -4.90 -3.69 9.35
C GLY A 423 -4.14 -3.84 8.04
N PHE A 424 -4.01 -2.73 7.35
CA PHE A 424 -3.29 -2.61 6.08
C PHE A 424 -1.99 -1.82 6.31
N HIS A 425 -1.88 -0.62 5.73
CA HIS A 425 -0.68 0.19 5.82
C HIS A 425 -0.65 1.12 7.03
N ALA A 426 0.55 1.34 7.55
CA ALA A 426 0.86 2.22 8.65
C ALA A 426 1.81 3.35 8.22
N LEU A 427 1.72 4.48 8.92
CA LEU A 427 2.54 5.66 8.70
C LEU A 427 3.05 6.19 10.05
N PHE A 428 4.28 6.68 10.08
CA PHE A 428 4.80 7.46 11.19
C PHE A 428 4.78 8.94 10.82
N VAL A 429 4.28 9.79 11.72
CA VAL A 429 4.24 11.25 11.53
C VAL A 429 5.01 11.88 12.68
N THR A 430 5.99 12.73 12.35
CA THR A 430 6.84 13.39 13.35
C THR A 430 6.08 14.49 14.07
N GLU A 431 6.52 14.87 15.27
CA GLU A 431 5.95 16.01 16.00
C GLU A 431 6.11 17.32 15.20
N GLU A 432 7.17 17.47 14.40
CA GLU A 432 7.35 18.61 13.51
C GLU A 432 6.29 18.65 12.41
N GLN A 433 6.03 17.52 11.75
CA GLN A 433 4.94 17.40 10.78
C GLN A 433 3.58 17.69 11.45
N LEU A 434 3.34 17.19 12.66
CA LEU A 434 2.10 17.49 13.39
C LEU A 434 1.94 18.98 13.70
N ARG A 435 3.02 19.70 14.05
CA ARG A 435 2.99 21.16 14.26
C ARG A 435 2.68 21.94 12.98
N LEU A 436 3.08 21.40 11.84
CA LEU A 436 2.81 21.98 10.52
C LEU A 436 1.44 21.59 9.96
N GLN A 437 0.61 20.84 10.69
CA GLN A 437 -0.73 20.53 10.22
C GLN A 437 -1.51 21.82 9.99
N ALA A 438 -2.06 21.94 8.78
CA ALA A 438 -2.86 23.10 8.41
C ALA A 438 -4.07 23.21 9.34
N HIS A 439 -4.31 24.41 9.86
CA HIS A 439 -5.61 24.76 10.42
C HIS A 439 -6.56 24.94 9.23
N VAL A 440 -7.18 23.85 8.78
CA VAL A 440 -8.21 23.86 7.72
C VAL A 440 -9.44 24.62 8.19
#